data_AF-A0A418QIS6-F1
#
_entry.id   AF-A0A418QIS6-F1
#
_cell.length_a   1.000
_cell.length_b   1.000
_cell.length_c   1.000
_cell.angle_alpha   90.00
_cell.angle_beta   90.00
_cell.angle_gamma   90.00
#
_symmetry.space_group_name_H-M   'P 1'
#
loop_
_entity.id
_entity.type
_entity.pdbx_description
1 polymer ?
#
loop_
_entity_poly.entity_id
_entity_poly.type
_entity_poly.pdbx_seq_one_letter_code
_entity_poly.pdbx_strand_id
1 'polypeptide(L)'
;MRYFYALLLLALGLSRSVHAQQPFLKYGVRVKVATLSNGRFQEFFTNDSLRRIGSVVYDTRLRRVAYLLPPDSLVGHAKPDITSRWMSPDPLAEKFMYISPYAYGNNNPVRYMDPDGREIVDSKGKHVQVDYNKNGTVRSISPNATPDERKVINALNLTSTGRAQLRAADKSDIQVAFSLVGGKPPKDKSGSVVLGNTTRPDPEYDGKNGKQIAIFTGAINESRGEGKKEGELKGLTMEQAIGAVASHEIVHAVDKKEIAKDLQNINRPDRETKPNQVERKVIEESKRLNQ
;
A
#
# COMPACT_ATOMS: atom_id res chain seq x y z
N MET A 1 -76.72 -16.72 20.38
CA MET A 1 -75.81 -17.69 21.03
C MET A 1 -74.50 -17.94 20.26
N ARG A 2 -74.46 -18.01 18.92
CA ARG A 2 -73.23 -18.36 18.17
C ARG A 2 -72.11 -17.30 18.16
N TYR A 3 -72.42 -16.02 18.30
CA TYR A 3 -71.40 -14.94 18.33
C TYR A 3 -70.84 -14.65 19.72
N PHE A 4 -71.50 -15.12 20.79
CA PHE A 4 -71.04 -14.91 22.16
C PHE A 4 -69.79 -15.73 22.49
N TYR A 5 -69.71 -16.97 21.99
CA TYR A 5 -68.53 -17.81 22.14
C TYR A 5 -67.32 -17.31 21.34
N ALA A 6 -67.55 -16.71 20.17
CA ALA A 6 -66.48 -16.13 19.36
C ALA A 6 -65.88 -14.87 20.03
N LEU A 7 -66.73 -14.03 20.64
CA LEU A 7 -66.28 -12.85 21.40
C LEU A 7 -65.56 -13.25 22.71
N LEU A 8 -66.00 -14.32 23.38
CA LEU A 8 -65.34 -14.84 24.58
C LEU A 8 -63.94 -15.41 24.27
N LEU A 9 -63.78 -16.12 23.14
CA LEU A 9 -62.50 -16.66 22.68
C LEU A 9 -61.53 -15.56 22.21
N LEU A 10 -62.05 -14.47 21.60
CA LEU A 10 -61.24 -13.31 21.22
C LEU A 10 -60.75 -12.52 22.46
N ALA A 11 -61.60 -12.40 23.49
CA ALA A 11 -61.27 -11.71 24.74
C ALA A 11 -60.24 -12.49 25.60
N LEU A 12 -60.27 -13.83 25.55
CA LEU A 12 -59.28 -14.69 26.22
C LEU A 12 -57.89 -14.70 25.54
N GLY A 13 -57.81 -14.32 24.26
CA GLY A 13 -56.55 -14.25 23.50
C GLY A 13 -55.74 -12.96 23.69
N LEU A 14 -56.37 -11.87 24.13
CA LEU A 14 -55.77 -10.53 24.18
C LEU A 14 -55.17 -10.13 25.54
N SER A 15 -55.19 -11.02 26.53
CA SER A 15 -54.72 -10.73 27.89
C SER A 15 -53.64 -11.71 28.36
N ARG A 16 -52.54 -11.81 27.59
CA ARG A 16 -51.26 -12.30 28.13
C ARG A 16 -50.30 -11.13 28.27
N SER A 17 -50.39 -10.43 29.39
CA SER A 17 -49.31 -9.55 29.83
C SER A 17 -48.10 -10.44 30.12
N VAL A 18 -47.18 -10.55 29.16
CA VAL A 18 -45.86 -11.12 29.39
C VAL A 18 -45.20 -10.22 30.44
N HIS A 19 -44.92 -10.77 31.62
CA HIS A 19 -44.22 -10.05 32.68
C HIS A 19 -42.72 -10.35 32.55
N ALA A 20 -41.87 -9.36 32.86
CA ALA A 20 -40.43 -9.56 32.91
C ALA A 20 -40.06 -10.77 33.76
N GLN A 21 -39.17 -11.62 33.24
CA GLN A 21 -38.70 -12.81 33.93
C GLN A 21 -38.01 -12.40 35.25
N GLN A 22 -38.31 -13.09 36.37
CA GLN A 22 -37.70 -12.83 37.68
C GLN A 22 -36.64 -13.89 38.02
N PRO A 23 -35.41 -13.76 37.50
CA PRO A 23 -34.37 -14.80 37.60
C PRO A 23 -33.95 -15.12 39.04
N PHE A 24 -34.21 -14.23 39.99
CA PHE A 24 -33.89 -14.39 41.41
C PHE A 24 -35.01 -14.98 42.27
N LEU A 25 -36.20 -15.24 41.68
CA LEU A 25 -37.35 -15.76 42.41
C LEU A 25 -37.06 -17.13 43.06
N LYS A 26 -36.23 -17.96 42.41
CA LYS A 26 -35.78 -19.26 42.94
C LYS A 26 -34.94 -19.16 44.23
N TYR A 27 -34.44 -17.97 44.54
CA TYR A 27 -33.70 -17.67 45.77
C TYR A 27 -34.56 -16.90 46.78
N GLY A 28 -35.87 -16.77 46.55
CA GLY A 28 -36.81 -16.08 47.44
C GLY A 28 -36.75 -14.55 47.38
N VAL A 29 -35.97 -13.97 46.46
CA VAL A 29 -35.76 -12.52 46.38
C VAL A 29 -36.48 -11.95 45.16
N ARG A 30 -37.31 -10.94 45.39
CA ARG A 30 -38.01 -10.19 44.34
C ARG A 30 -37.31 -8.84 44.11
N VAL A 31 -36.74 -8.65 42.92
CA VAL A 31 -36.07 -7.41 42.52
C VAL A 31 -36.68 -6.83 41.24
N LYS A 32 -36.61 -5.51 41.10
CA LYS A 32 -36.99 -4.81 39.87
C LYS A 32 -35.90 -5.08 38.82
N VAL A 33 -36.22 -5.87 37.80
CA VAL A 33 -35.28 -6.24 36.74
C VAL A 33 -35.35 -5.20 35.62
N ALA A 34 -34.26 -4.47 35.40
CA ALA A 34 -34.13 -3.60 34.24
C ALA A 34 -33.99 -4.49 32.99
N THR A 35 -34.95 -4.36 32.08
CA THR A 35 -34.98 -5.08 30.80
C THR A 35 -35.07 -4.03 29.69
N LEU A 36 -34.51 -4.30 28.52
CA LEU A 36 -34.48 -3.34 27.40
C LEU A 36 -35.89 -2.92 26.99
N SER A 37 -36.84 -3.83 27.11
CA SER A 37 -38.26 -3.66 26.77
C SER A 37 -39.16 -3.30 27.95
N ASN A 38 -38.62 -3.04 29.15
CA ASN A 38 -39.39 -2.88 30.39
C ASN A 38 -40.42 -4.02 30.62
N GLY A 39 -40.02 -5.25 30.26
CA GLY A 39 -40.82 -6.44 30.47
C GLY A 39 -41.88 -6.73 29.42
N ARG A 40 -41.93 -5.95 28.32
CA ARG A 40 -42.91 -6.19 27.23
C ARG A 40 -42.61 -7.45 26.42
N PHE A 41 -41.34 -7.89 26.38
CA PHE A 41 -40.92 -9.10 25.67
C PHE A 41 -40.11 -10.02 26.58
N GLN A 42 -40.10 -11.33 26.28
CA GLN A 42 -39.25 -12.29 26.98
C GLN A 42 -37.81 -12.14 26.48
N GLU A 43 -36.97 -11.50 27.28
CA GLU A 43 -35.55 -11.30 26.99
C GLU A 43 -34.73 -12.51 27.49
N PHE A 44 -34.04 -13.19 26.56
CA PHE A 44 -33.18 -14.32 26.89
C PHE A 44 -31.71 -13.86 26.94
N PHE A 45 -31.08 -14.04 28.10
CA PHE A 45 -29.63 -13.87 28.23
C PHE A 45 -29.01 -15.27 28.15
N THR A 46 -28.31 -15.59 27.05
CA THR A 46 -27.56 -16.85 26.83
C THR A 46 -26.34 -17.00 27.75
N ASN A 47 -26.31 -16.25 28.85
CA ASN A 47 -25.19 -16.21 29.76
C ASN A 47 -25.19 -17.44 30.68
N ASP A 48 -25.06 -18.63 30.09
CA ASP A 48 -24.87 -19.91 30.78
C ASP A 48 -23.61 -19.90 31.66
N SER A 49 -23.48 -20.78 32.63
CA SER A 49 -22.29 -20.90 33.49
C SER A 49 -20.97 -21.10 32.71
N LEU A 50 -21.03 -21.62 31.49
CA LEU A 50 -19.87 -21.80 30.61
C LEU A 50 -19.64 -20.57 29.71
N ARG A 51 -18.43 -20.00 29.76
CA ARG A 51 -17.99 -18.89 28.90
C ARG A 51 -16.79 -19.31 28.06
N ARG A 52 -16.83 -19.03 26.76
CA ARG A 52 -15.68 -19.19 25.88
C ARG A 52 -14.78 -17.95 25.98
N ILE A 53 -13.50 -18.17 26.24
CA ILE A 53 -12.42 -17.17 26.18
C ILE A 53 -11.32 -17.77 25.30
N GLY A 54 -11.29 -17.39 24.02
CA GLY A 54 -10.39 -17.98 23.04
C GLY A 54 -10.65 -19.48 22.84
N SER A 55 -9.64 -20.30 23.15
CA SER A 55 -9.68 -21.79 23.12
C SER A 55 -10.12 -22.42 24.43
N VAL A 56 -10.37 -21.63 25.49
CA VAL A 56 -10.72 -22.11 26.82
C VAL A 56 -12.21 -21.92 27.05
N VAL A 57 -12.90 -22.97 27.51
CA VAL A 57 -14.25 -22.85 28.07
C VAL A 57 -14.14 -22.84 29.60
N TYR A 58 -14.55 -21.73 30.21
CA TYR A 58 -14.44 -21.48 31.64
C TYR A 58 -15.82 -21.58 32.31
N ASP A 59 -15.93 -22.37 33.38
CA ASP A 59 -17.11 -22.40 34.23
C ASP A 59 -17.03 -21.25 35.24
N THR A 60 -17.81 -20.21 34.99
CA THR A 60 -17.89 -19.00 35.81
C THR A 60 -18.46 -19.24 37.21
N ARG A 61 -19.20 -20.34 37.42
CA ARG A 61 -19.80 -20.70 38.71
C ARG A 61 -18.84 -21.53 39.56
N LEU A 62 -18.19 -22.53 38.97
CA LEU A 62 -17.21 -23.38 39.66
C LEU A 62 -15.80 -22.77 39.67
N ARG A 63 -15.61 -21.62 39.01
CA ARG A 63 -14.34 -20.89 38.88
C ARG A 63 -13.18 -21.77 38.41
N ARG A 64 -13.45 -22.60 37.40
CA ARG A 64 -12.46 -23.51 36.83
C ARG A 64 -12.60 -23.61 35.32
N VAL A 65 -11.52 -24.01 34.67
CA VAL A 65 -11.57 -24.43 33.27
C VAL A 65 -12.44 -25.68 33.18
N ALA A 66 -13.50 -25.62 32.38
CA ALA A 66 -14.38 -26.75 32.15
C ALA A 66 -13.74 -27.71 31.15
N TYR A 67 -13.32 -27.18 29.99
CA TYR A 67 -12.59 -27.92 28.96
C TYR A 67 -11.90 -26.95 27.99
N LEU A 68 -10.88 -27.43 27.30
CA LEU A 68 -10.30 -26.75 26.15
C LEU A 68 -11.08 -27.17 24.91
N LEU A 69 -11.39 -26.22 24.03
CA LEU A 69 -11.97 -26.56 22.74
C LEU A 69 -10.95 -27.37 21.94
N PRO A 70 -11.36 -28.43 21.23
CA PRO A 70 -10.50 -29.05 20.24
C PRO A 70 -10.05 -27.96 19.25
N PRO A 71 -8.81 -28.00 18.76
CA PRO A 71 -8.36 -27.04 17.75
C PRO A 71 -9.32 -27.10 16.57
N ASP A 72 -10.01 -25.99 16.27
CA ASP A 72 -10.86 -25.89 15.09
C ASP A 72 -10.02 -26.32 13.86
N SER A 73 -10.58 -27.08 12.92
CA SER A 73 -9.83 -27.53 11.72
C SER A 73 -9.22 -26.40 10.89
N LEU A 74 -9.59 -25.14 11.16
CA LEU A 74 -9.01 -23.94 10.57
C LEU A 74 -7.67 -23.49 11.21
N VAL A 75 -7.33 -24.01 12.39
CA VAL A 75 -6.09 -23.69 13.14
C VAL A 75 -4.85 -24.26 12.45
N GLY A 76 -5.02 -25.21 11.53
CA GLY A 76 -3.96 -25.70 10.64
C GLY A 76 -3.79 -24.88 9.36
N HIS A 77 -4.86 -24.35 8.77
CA HIS A 77 -4.81 -23.75 7.42
C HIS A 77 -4.51 -22.25 7.38
N ALA A 78 -4.50 -21.59 8.54
CA ALA A 78 -4.18 -20.17 8.65
C ALA A 78 -2.78 -19.93 9.24
N LYS A 79 -1.87 -20.91 9.20
CA LYS A 79 -0.49 -20.65 9.60
C LYS A 79 0.29 -20.04 8.42
N PRO A 80 1.13 -19.01 8.64
CA PRO A 80 1.87 -18.33 7.56
C PRO A 80 2.71 -19.30 6.71
N ASP A 81 3.25 -20.36 7.31
CA ASP A 81 4.01 -21.43 6.66
C ASP A 81 3.16 -22.27 5.68
N ILE A 82 1.84 -22.31 5.86
CA ILE A 82 0.90 -23.06 5.02
C ILE A 82 0.24 -22.13 3.99
N THR A 83 -0.08 -20.89 4.35
CA THR A 83 -0.70 -19.92 3.44
C THR A 83 0.29 -19.19 2.57
N SER A 84 1.58 -19.15 2.95
CA SER A 84 2.62 -18.32 2.33
C SER A 84 2.19 -16.84 2.21
N ARG A 85 1.45 -16.36 3.22
CA ARG A 85 0.90 -15.00 3.33
C ARG A 85 1.19 -14.44 4.71
N TRP A 86 1.26 -13.11 4.81
CA TRP A 86 1.27 -12.44 6.10
C TRP A 86 -0.09 -12.56 6.79
N MET A 87 -0.07 -12.66 8.12
CA MET A 87 -1.29 -12.80 8.95
C MET A 87 -1.98 -11.47 9.23
N SER A 88 -1.24 -10.37 9.07
CA SER A 88 -1.71 -9.00 9.22
C SER A 88 -1.37 -8.22 7.95
N PRO A 89 -2.10 -7.15 7.63
CA PRO A 89 -1.70 -6.23 6.58
C PRO A 89 -0.27 -5.71 6.82
N ASP A 90 0.53 -5.62 5.76
CA ASP A 90 1.82 -4.95 5.74
C ASP A 90 1.63 -3.47 6.21
N PRO A 91 2.36 -3.02 7.26
CA PRO A 91 2.34 -1.62 7.71
C PRO A 91 2.72 -0.60 6.63
N LEU A 92 3.44 -1.03 5.60
CA LEU A 92 3.87 -0.24 4.44
C LEU A 92 3.04 -0.54 3.18
N ALA A 93 1.88 -1.20 3.30
CA ALA A 93 1.02 -1.53 2.16
C ALA A 93 0.68 -0.32 1.27
N GLU A 94 0.61 0.89 1.84
CA GLU A 94 0.35 2.13 1.08
C GLU A 94 1.47 2.46 0.08
N LYS A 95 2.71 2.01 0.33
CA LYS A 95 3.83 2.14 -0.61
C LYS A 95 3.72 1.17 -1.79
N PHE A 96 2.94 0.10 -1.64
CA PHE A 96 2.84 -1.02 -2.58
C PHE A 96 1.39 -1.25 -3.02
N MET A 97 0.67 -0.20 -3.43
CA MET A 97 -0.76 -0.26 -3.80
C MET A 97 -1.12 -1.30 -4.89
N TYR A 98 -0.14 -1.76 -5.67
CA TYR A 98 -0.32 -2.77 -6.72
C TYR A 98 -0.11 -4.22 -6.23
N ILE A 99 0.29 -4.41 -4.98
CA ILE A 99 0.51 -5.70 -4.33
C ILE A 99 -0.54 -5.87 -3.23
N SER A 100 -1.04 -7.09 -3.03
CA SER A 100 -1.90 -7.36 -1.88
C SER A 100 -1.15 -7.08 -0.58
N PRO A 101 -1.75 -6.42 0.43
CA PRO A 101 -1.11 -6.14 1.72
C PRO A 101 -0.73 -7.40 2.52
N TYR A 102 -1.08 -8.59 2.04
CA TYR A 102 -0.76 -9.87 2.66
C TYR A 102 0.22 -10.71 1.83
N ALA A 103 0.70 -10.22 0.69
CA ALA A 103 1.53 -11.01 -0.22
C ALA A 103 2.98 -11.10 0.26
N TYR A 104 3.47 -12.33 0.47
CA TYR A 104 4.88 -12.57 0.74
C TYR A 104 5.71 -12.54 -0.55
N GLY A 105 6.81 -11.78 -0.56
CA GLY A 105 7.78 -11.75 -1.67
C GLY A 105 7.17 -11.43 -3.03
N ASN A 106 6.13 -10.59 -3.09
CA ASN A 106 5.36 -10.28 -4.31
C ASN A 106 4.86 -11.53 -5.07
N ASN A 107 4.48 -12.58 -4.34
CA ASN A 107 4.12 -13.90 -4.89
C ASN A 107 5.24 -14.58 -5.71
N ASN A 108 6.51 -14.17 -5.56
CA ASN A 108 7.67 -14.79 -6.18
C ASN A 108 8.79 -15.04 -5.13
N PRO A 109 8.57 -15.99 -4.21
CA PRO A 109 9.49 -16.26 -3.09
C PRO A 109 10.81 -16.91 -3.51
N VAL A 110 10.94 -17.35 -4.77
CA VAL A 110 12.21 -17.84 -5.34
C VAL A 110 13.18 -16.69 -5.57
N ARG A 111 12.66 -15.50 -5.89
CA ARG A 111 13.44 -14.32 -6.26
C ARG A 111 13.50 -13.29 -5.14
N TYR A 112 12.44 -13.18 -4.35
CA TYR A 112 12.29 -12.12 -3.36
C TYR A 112 12.02 -12.69 -1.96
N MET A 113 12.49 -11.96 -0.96
CA MET A 113 12.27 -12.24 0.45
C MET A 113 11.69 -10.97 1.09
N ASP A 114 10.78 -11.14 2.04
CA ASP A 114 10.28 -10.05 2.88
C ASP A 114 10.53 -10.48 4.32
N PRO A 115 11.69 -10.13 4.91
CA PRO A 115 12.11 -10.70 6.20
C PRO A 115 11.27 -10.22 7.38
N ASP A 116 10.77 -8.99 7.32
CA ASP A 116 10.08 -8.31 8.43
C ASP A 116 8.62 -7.93 8.12
N GLY A 117 8.13 -8.25 6.93
CA GLY A 117 6.75 -8.00 6.50
C GLY A 117 6.49 -6.55 6.14
N ARG A 118 7.51 -5.86 5.63
CA ARG A 118 7.50 -4.42 5.35
C ARG A 118 8.17 -4.07 4.03
N GLU A 119 9.27 -4.73 3.68
CA GLU A 119 10.01 -4.42 2.45
C GLU A 119 10.49 -5.69 1.74
N ILE A 120 10.19 -5.73 0.44
CA ILE A 120 10.60 -6.83 -0.43
C ILE A 120 12.05 -6.61 -0.85
N VAL A 121 12.93 -7.45 -0.30
CA VAL A 121 14.37 -7.49 -0.58
C VAL A 121 14.71 -8.75 -1.39
N ASP A 122 15.97 -8.88 -1.82
CA ASP A 122 16.40 -10.11 -2.48
C ASP A 122 16.54 -11.29 -1.50
N SER A 123 16.79 -12.50 -2.02
CA SER A 123 16.99 -13.71 -1.22
C SER A 123 18.18 -13.66 -0.23
N LYS A 124 18.93 -12.55 -0.20
CA LYS A 124 20.05 -12.27 0.70
C LYS A 124 19.86 -11.00 1.53
N GLY A 125 18.68 -10.37 1.50
CA GLY A 125 18.37 -9.17 2.28
C GLY A 125 18.95 -7.86 1.73
N LYS A 126 19.32 -7.78 0.45
CA LYS A 126 20.00 -6.62 -0.14
C LYS A 126 19.10 -5.80 -1.06
N HIS A 127 19.21 -4.47 -0.97
CA HIS A 127 18.62 -3.51 -1.92
C HIS A 127 19.23 -3.67 -3.33
N VAL A 128 18.60 -3.09 -4.36
CA VAL A 128 19.22 -3.00 -5.69
C VAL A 128 20.52 -2.22 -5.57
N GLN A 129 21.64 -2.84 -5.98
CA GLN A 129 22.96 -2.23 -5.92
C GLN A 129 23.50 -2.01 -7.33
N VAL A 130 24.12 -0.85 -7.51
CA VAL A 130 24.80 -0.49 -8.74
C VAL A 130 26.30 -0.41 -8.44
N ASP A 131 27.08 -1.24 -9.10
CA ASP A 131 28.53 -1.13 -9.07
C ASP A 131 29.00 -0.17 -10.15
N TYR A 132 29.98 0.67 -9.84
CA TYR A 132 30.52 1.65 -10.79
C TYR A 132 31.98 1.34 -11.15
N ASN A 133 32.35 1.68 -12.38
CA ASN A 133 33.73 1.74 -12.83
C ASN A 133 34.42 2.98 -12.26
N LYS A 134 35.76 3.04 -12.35
CA LYS A 134 36.55 4.21 -11.91
C LYS A 134 36.17 5.52 -12.62
N ASN A 135 35.72 5.44 -13.86
CA ASN A 135 35.23 6.58 -14.65
C ASN A 135 33.75 6.94 -14.34
N GLY A 136 33.12 6.24 -13.39
CA GLY A 136 31.75 6.46 -12.96
C GLY A 136 30.68 5.86 -13.85
N THR A 137 31.00 5.09 -14.89
CA THR A 137 29.96 4.33 -15.62
C THR A 137 29.49 3.13 -14.80
N VAL A 138 28.25 2.69 -15.02
CA VAL A 138 27.73 1.47 -14.40
C VAL A 138 28.52 0.26 -14.91
N ARG A 139 29.09 -0.51 -13.98
CA ARG A 139 29.84 -1.76 -14.22
C ARG A 139 28.92 -2.97 -14.17
N SER A 140 28.10 -3.06 -13.13
CA SER A 140 27.13 -4.14 -12.93
C SER A 140 25.94 -3.66 -12.13
N ILE A 141 24.79 -4.28 -12.38
CA ILE A 141 23.54 -4.07 -11.65
C ILE A 141 23.24 -5.39 -10.97
N SER A 142 22.90 -5.35 -9.69
CA SER A 142 22.58 -6.53 -8.91
C SER A 142 21.44 -7.36 -9.55
N PRO A 143 21.45 -8.71 -9.42
CA PRO A 143 20.47 -9.57 -10.08
C PRO A 143 19.02 -9.34 -9.66
N ASN A 144 18.82 -8.81 -8.45
CA ASN A 144 17.51 -8.50 -7.88
C ASN A 144 16.82 -7.28 -8.52
N ALA A 145 17.54 -6.44 -9.27
CA ALA A 145 16.93 -5.33 -10.01
C ALA A 145 15.82 -5.83 -10.96
N THR A 146 14.66 -5.21 -10.86
CA THR A 146 13.52 -5.49 -11.74
C THR A 146 13.87 -5.14 -13.19
N PRO A 147 13.14 -5.69 -14.18
CA PRO A 147 13.37 -5.34 -15.58
C PRO A 147 13.24 -3.83 -15.86
N ASP A 148 12.35 -3.15 -15.16
CA ASP A 148 12.11 -1.71 -15.32
C ASP A 148 13.23 -0.88 -14.70
N GLU A 149 13.64 -1.17 -13.47
CA GLU A 149 14.80 -0.52 -12.85
C GLU A 149 16.05 -0.71 -13.69
N ARG A 150 16.27 -1.90 -14.24
CA ARG A 150 17.43 -2.16 -15.12
C ARG A 150 17.40 -1.28 -16.36
N LYS A 151 16.23 -1.13 -16.99
CA LYS A 151 16.06 -0.23 -18.15
C LYS A 151 16.33 1.23 -17.78
N VAL A 152 15.82 1.68 -16.63
CA VAL A 152 16.04 3.06 -16.16
C VAL A 152 17.50 3.30 -15.80
N ILE A 153 18.16 2.38 -15.10
CA ILE A 153 19.58 2.47 -14.76
C ILE A 153 20.44 2.52 -16.02
N ASN A 154 20.16 1.67 -17.02
CA ASN A 154 20.86 1.69 -18.30
C ASN A 154 20.65 3.02 -19.03
N ALA A 155 19.41 3.51 -19.07
CA ALA A 155 19.06 4.80 -19.65
C ALA A 155 19.81 5.98 -19.00
N LEU A 156 19.86 6.02 -17.66
CA LEU A 156 20.62 7.01 -16.90
C LEU A 156 22.12 6.91 -17.18
N ASN A 157 22.65 5.69 -17.39
CA ASN A 157 24.06 5.45 -17.62
C ASN A 157 24.58 6.00 -18.98
N LEU A 158 23.69 6.26 -19.93
CA LEU A 158 24.04 6.81 -21.26
C LEU A 158 24.71 8.18 -21.17
N THR A 159 24.31 9.01 -20.20
CA THR A 159 24.75 10.41 -20.10
C THR A 159 25.55 10.64 -18.82
N SER A 160 26.45 11.63 -18.84
CA SER A 160 27.22 12.02 -17.65
C SER A 160 26.32 12.62 -16.56
N THR A 161 25.33 13.44 -16.96
CA THR A 161 24.33 14.00 -16.04
C THR A 161 23.41 12.91 -15.48
N GLY A 162 22.96 11.95 -16.32
CA GLY A 162 22.15 10.82 -15.85
C GLY A 162 22.90 9.93 -14.86
N ARG A 163 24.18 9.64 -15.09
CA ARG A 163 25.05 8.94 -14.12
C ARG A 163 25.20 9.69 -12.81
N ALA A 164 25.21 11.02 -12.84
CA ALA A 164 25.25 11.83 -11.62
C ALA A 164 23.94 11.72 -10.82
N GLN A 165 22.79 11.74 -11.50
CA GLN A 165 21.47 11.51 -10.85
C GLN A 165 21.35 10.10 -10.28
N LEU A 166 21.77 9.08 -11.02
CA LEU A 166 21.79 7.71 -10.52
C LEU A 166 22.65 7.57 -9.26
N ARG A 167 23.85 8.16 -9.24
CA ARG A 167 24.70 8.20 -8.05
C ARG A 167 24.07 8.96 -6.88
N ALA A 168 23.34 10.03 -7.16
CA ALA A 168 22.64 10.78 -6.13
C ALA A 168 21.55 9.93 -5.49
N ALA A 169 20.79 9.18 -6.29
CA ALA A 169 19.77 8.26 -5.80
C ALA A 169 20.37 7.09 -5.01
N ASP A 170 21.41 6.45 -5.53
CA ASP A 170 22.07 5.30 -4.89
C ASP A 170 22.77 5.65 -3.57
N LYS A 171 23.27 6.89 -3.42
CA LYS A 171 23.88 7.38 -2.17
C LYS A 171 22.89 8.01 -1.20
N SER A 172 21.64 8.21 -1.61
CA SER A 172 20.63 8.83 -0.78
C SER A 172 20.24 7.90 0.37
N ASP A 173 19.90 8.46 1.52
CA ASP A 173 19.19 7.77 2.59
C ASP A 173 17.72 7.52 2.22
N ILE A 174 17.22 8.22 1.21
CA ILE A 174 15.88 8.04 0.65
C ILE A 174 15.94 6.92 -0.41
N GLN A 175 15.32 5.78 -0.11
CA GLN A 175 15.17 4.69 -1.08
C GLN A 175 14.33 5.15 -2.27
N VAL A 176 14.71 4.77 -3.49
CA VAL A 176 13.97 5.11 -4.71
C VAL A 176 13.65 3.84 -5.50
N ALA A 177 12.39 3.67 -5.87
CA ALA A 177 11.93 2.60 -6.75
C ALA A 177 11.43 3.18 -8.08
N PHE A 178 11.80 2.54 -9.19
CA PHE A 178 11.41 2.96 -10.54
C PHE A 178 10.35 2.01 -11.12
N SER A 179 9.36 2.58 -11.81
CA SER A 179 8.39 1.80 -12.60
C SER A 179 8.20 2.42 -13.99
N LEU A 180 8.10 1.56 -15.01
CA LEU A 180 7.77 1.99 -16.36
C LEU A 180 6.29 1.72 -16.64
N VAL A 181 5.52 2.78 -16.82
CA VAL A 181 4.07 2.69 -17.01
C VAL A 181 3.74 2.89 -18.49
N GLY A 182 3.20 1.86 -19.12
CA GLY A 182 2.65 1.94 -20.48
C GLY A 182 1.21 2.47 -20.50
N GLY A 183 0.66 2.66 -21.71
CA GLY A 183 -0.75 3.00 -21.89
C GLY A 183 -1.00 4.48 -22.22
N LYS A 184 -2.21 4.97 -21.92
CA LYS A 184 -2.61 6.34 -22.26
C LYS A 184 -1.86 7.35 -21.38
N PRO A 185 -1.34 8.45 -21.96
CA PRO A 185 -0.64 9.46 -21.18
C PRO A 185 -1.55 10.10 -20.14
N PRO A 186 -1.12 10.20 -18.87
CA PRO A 186 -1.77 11.08 -17.93
C PRO A 186 -1.61 12.54 -18.41
N LYS A 187 -2.65 13.33 -18.19
CA LYS A 187 -2.65 14.77 -18.49
C LYS A 187 -2.83 15.56 -17.21
N ASP A 188 -2.14 16.70 -17.12
CA ASP A 188 -2.34 17.64 -16.03
C ASP A 188 -3.65 18.44 -16.21
N LYS A 189 -3.92 19.35 -15.27
CA LYS A 189 -5.10 20.23 -15.33
C LYS A 189 -5.11 21.17 -16.54
N SER A 190 -3.97 21.42 -17.16
CA SER A 190 -3.84 22.23 -18.39
C SER A 190 -4.04 21.41 -19.67
N GLY A 191 -4.18 20.09 -19.55
CA GLY A 191 -4.26 19.17 -20.68
C GLY A 191 -2.90 18.76 -21.24
N SER A 192 -1.81 19.19 -20.61
CA SER A 192 -0.43 18.85 -20.99
C SER A 192 -0.10 17.43 -20.55
N VAL A 193 0.66 16.72 -21.37
CA VAL A 193 1.06 15.33 -21.11
C VAL A 193 2.10 15.30 -19.99
N VAL A 194 1.86 14.46 -18.98
CA VAL A 194 2.77 14.24 -17.86
C VAL A 194 3.68 13.05 -18.20
N LEU A 195 4.99 13.27 -18.18
CA LEU A 195 6.00 12.30 -18.62
C LEU A 195 6.49 11.39 -17.48
N GLY A 196 6.53 11.92 -16.27
CA GLY A 196 6.92 11.23 -15.06
C GLY A 196 6.15 11.75 -13.86
N ASN A 197 6.18 10.99 -12.78
CA ASN A 197 5.66 11.45 -11.50
C ASN A 197 6.43 10.80 -10.35
N THR A 198 6.77 11.61 -9.36
CA THR A 198 7.36 11.16 -8.11
C THR A 198 6.32 11.25 -6.99
N THR A 199 6.22 10.20 -6.18
CA THR A 199 5.35 10.18 -4.98
C THR A 199 5.54 11.42 -4.12
N ARG A 200 4.40 11.98 -3.65
CA ARG A 200 4.38 13.27 -2.96
C ARG A 200 5.23 13.25 -1.68
N PRO A 201 5.82 14.40 -1.30
CA PRO A 201 6.36 14.58 0.04
C PRO A 201 5.25 14.44 1.07
N ASP A 202 5.47 13.61 2.09
CA ASP A 202 4.57 13.44 3.23
C ASP A 202 4.91 14.52 4.29
N PRO A 203 3.96 15.28 4.85
CA PRO A 203 4.27 16.20 5.95
C PRO A 203 4.90 15.54 7.19
N GLU A 204 4.68 14.22 7.40
CA GLU A 204 5.25 13.42 8.49
C GLU A 204 6.60 12.76 8.10
N TYR A 205 7.22 13.23 7.02
CA TYR A 205 8.40 12.63 6.41
C TYR A 205 9.66 12.67 7.29
N ASP A 206 10.06 11.49 7.78
CA ASP A 206 11.28 11.25 8.58
C ASP A 206 12.48 10.77 7.74
N GLY A 207 12.36 10.76 6.41
CA GLY A 207 13.40 10.29 5.48
C GLY A 207 13.49 8.77 5.28
N LYS A 208 12.69 7.96 6.00
CA LYS A 208 12.69 6.48 5.88
C LYS A 208 11.63 5.94 4.92
N ASN A 209 10.76 6.80 4.43
CA ASN A 209 9.75 6.44 3.44
C ASN A 209 10.33 6.57 2.03
N GLY A 210 10.62 5.42 1.40
CA GLY A 210 11.08 5.37 0.02
C GLY A 210 10.12 6.07 -0.95
N LYS A 211 10.67 6.61 -2.04
CA LYS A 211 9.97 7.31 -3.11
C LYS A 211 9.75 6.39 -4.30
N GLN A 212 8.54 6.38 -4.84
CA GLN A 212 8.27 5.74 -6.13
C GLN A 212 8.32 6.79 -7.24
N ILE A 213 9.07 6.48 -8.29
CA ILE A 213 9.17 7.24 -9.53
C ILE A 213 8.50 6.42 -10.64
N ALA A 214 7.38 6.93 -11.15
CA ALA A 214 6.69 6.35 -12.29
C ALA A 214 7.05 7.12 -13.56
N ILE A 215 7.54 6.42 -14.58
CA ILE A 215 7.88 6.99 -15.88
C ILE A 215 6.87 6.51 -16.91
N PHE A 216 6.11 7.43 -17.49
CA PHE A 216 5.01 7.11 -18.40
C PHE A 216 5.55 6.90 -19.83
N THR A 217 5.97 5.68 -20.13
CA THR A 217 6.47 5.29 -21.46
C THR A 217 5.47 5.56 -22.59
N GLY A 218 4.16 5.42 -22.33
CA GLY A 218 3.12 5.80 -23.29
C GLY A 218 3.11 7.30 -23.61
N ALA A 219 3.33 8.13 -22.57
CA ALA A 219 3.46 9.58 -22.70
C ALA A 219 4.73 9.99 -23.44
N ILE A 220 5.85 9.34 -23.12
CA ILE A 220 7.12 9.55 -23.80
C ILE A 220 7.00 9.21 -25.29
N ASN A 221 6.33 8.11 -25.64
CA ASN A 221 6.09 7.76 -27.05
C ASN A 221 5.27 8.81 -27.79
N GLU A 222 4.22 9.36 -27.18
CA GLU A 222 3.43 10.43 -27.81
C GLU A 222 4.27 11.71 -27.98
N SER A 223 5.05 12.09 -26.95
CA SER A 223 5.88 13.29 -26.98
C SER A 223 7.10 13.20 -27.91
N ARG A 224 7.49 11.98 -28.30
CA ARG A 224 8.55 11.72 -29.29
C ARG A 224 8.03 11.72 -30.74
N GLY A 225 6.74 11.49 -30.96
CA GLY A 225 6.13 11.34 -32.29
C GLY A 225 6.09 12.63 -33.12
N GLU A 226 6.22 12.49 -34.45
CA GLU A 226 6.17 13.59 -35.41
C GLU A 226 4.79 14.27 -35.41
N GLY A 227 4.75 15.60 -35.17
CA GLY A 227 3.53 16.40 -35.31
C GLY A 227 3.34 17.52 -34.28
N LYS A 228 4.11 17.55 -33.19
CA LYS A 228 4.10 18.69 -32.25
C LYS A 228 5.33 19.57 -32.48
N LYS A 229 5.11 20.89 -32.58
CA LYS A 229 6.16 21.93 -32.66
C LYS A 229 7.09 21.73 -31.44
N GLU A 230 8.35 21.41 -31.71
CA GLU A 230 9.46 21.52 -30.74
C GLU A 230 9.24 20.81 -29.38
N GLY A 231 8.87 19.53 -29.38
CA GLY A 231 8.98 18.72 -28.16
C GLY A 231 10.45 18.54 -27.76
N GLU A 232 10.83 18.83 -26.51
CA GLU A 232 12.23 18.77 -26.04
C GLU A 232 12.88 17.39 -26.30
N LEU A 233 12.07 16.31 -26.27
CA LEU A 233 12.45 14.91 -26.51
C LEU A 233 12.51 14.49 -27.99
N LYS A 234 12.25 15.39 -28.95
CA LYS A 234 12.28 15.06 -30.38
C LYS A 234 13.69 14.59 -30.78
N GLY A 235 13.75 13.47 -31.51
CA GLY A 235 15.00 12.89 -32.02
C GLY A 235 15.73 11.99 -31.03
N LEU A 236 15.17 11.73 -29.85
CA LEU A 236 15.73 10.78 -28.88
C LEU A 236 15.18 9.37 -29.09
N THR A 237 16.03 8.36 -28.82
CA THR A 237 15.58 6.97 -28.64
C THR A 237 14.71 6.86 -27.38
N MET A 238 13.96 5.75 -27.26
CA MET A 238 13.11 5.52 -26.09
C MET A 238 13.93 5.52 -24.80
N GLU A 239 15.09 4.86 -24.85
CA GLU A 239 16.01 4.76 -23.72
C GLU A 239 16.59 6.12 -23.32
N GLN A 240 17.01 6.94 -24.30
CA GLN A 240 17.46 8.31 -24.04
C GLN A 240 16.38 9.18 -23.38
N ALA A 241 15.14 9.09 -23.88
CA ALA A 241 14.02 9.83 -23.31
C ALA A 241 13.65 9.36 -21.90
N ILE A 242 13.70 8.05 -21.63
CA ILE A 242 13.56 7.50 -20.27
C ILE A 242 14.63 8.07 -19.35
N GLY A 243 15.88 8.15 -19.81
CA GLY A 243 16.99 8.70 -19.01
C GLY A 243 16.79 10.18 -18.67
N ALA A 244 16.26 10.97 -19.60
CA ALA A 244 15.93 12.38 -19.37
C ALA A 244 14.84 12.55 -18.31
N VAL A 245 13.71 11.87 -18.48
CA VAL A 245 12.57 11.94 -17.55
C VAL A 245 12.95 11.36 -16.17
N ALA A 246 13.67 10.24 -16.13
CA ALA A 246 14.16 9.68 -14.87
C ALA A 246 15.07 10.67 -14.12
N SER A 247 15.96 11.36 -14.84
CA SER A 247 16.86 12.35 -14.25
C SER A 247 16.12 13.56 -13.68
N HIS A 248 15.01 13.96 -14.31
CA HIS A 248 14.10 14.98 -13.79
C HIS A 248 13.48 14.51 -12.46
N GLU A 249 12.82 13.36 -12.47
CA GLU A 249 12.08 12.84 -11.32
C GLU A 249 12.97 12.53 -10.12
N ILE A 250 14.21 12.09 -10.36
CA ILE A 250 15.19 11.87 -9.28
C ILE A 250 15.42 13.15 -8.46
N VAL A 251 15.42 14.33 -9.08
CA VAL A 251 15.57 15.60 -8.34
C VAL A 251 14.43 15.77 -7.33
N HIS A 252 13.19 15.51 -7.75
CA HIS A 252 12.03 15.54 -6.86
C HIS A 252 12.11 14.47 -5.77
N ALA A 253 12.76 13.34 -6.05
CA ALA A 253 12.82 12.20 -5.13
C ALA A 253 13.92 12.30 -4.06
N VAL A 254 15.11 12.81 -4.39
CA VAL A 254 16.28 12.72 -3.50
C VAL A 254 16.96 14.05 -3.17
N ASP A 255 16.62 15.14 -3.86
CA ASP A 255 17.19 16.44 -3.53
C ASP A 255 16.52 17.03 -2.28
N LYS A 256 17.13 16.82 -1.12
CA LYS A 256 16.62 17.27 0.18
C LYS A 256 16.26 18.76 0.22
N LYS A 257 16.95 19.62 -0.54
CA LYS A 257 16.63 21.06 -0.57
C LYS A 257 15.33 21.32 -1.33
N GLU A 258 15.14 20.64 -2.45
CA GLU A 258 13.90 20.75 -3.24
C GLU A 258 12.73 20.09 -2.50
N ILE A 259 12.95 18.94 -1.87
CA ILE A 259 11.96 18.27 -1.03
C ILE A 259 11.52 19.16 0.14
N ALA A 260 12.48 19.81 0.83
CA ALA A 260 12.17 20.72 1.93
C ALA A 260 11.30 21.91 1.49
N LYS A 261 11.54 22.45 0.28
CA LYS A 261 10.69 23.49 -0.29
C LYS A 261 9.30 22.96 -0.67
N ASP A 262 9.22 21.76 -1.26
CA ASP A 262 7.95 21.14 -1.64
C ASP A 262 7.07 20.82 -0.42
N LEU A 263 7.69 20.47 0.72
CA LEU A 263 7.00 20.30 2.00
C LEU A 263 6.39 21.61 2.52
N GLN A 264 7.02 22.75 2.26
CA GLN A 264 6.49 24.07 2.65
C GLN A 264 5.38 24.54 1.70
N ASN A 265 5.61 24.43 0.40
CA ASN A 265 4.65 24.84 -0.62
C ASN A 265 4.87 24.08 -1.93
N ILE A 266 4.04 23.07 -2.17
CA ILE A 266 4.08 22.26 -3.40
C ILE A 266 3.71 23.05 -4.67
N ASN A 267 2.99 24.17 -4.55
CA ASN A 267 2.57 25.00 -5.69
C ASN A 267 3.54 26.16 -5.95
N ARG A 268 4.77 26.08 -5.45
CA ARG A 268 5.81 27.10 -5.67
C ARG A 268 6.14 27.22 -7.17
N PRO A 269 6.33 28.44 -7.71
CA PRO A 269 6.55 28.65 -9.13
C PRO A 269 7.91 28.13 -9.62
N ASP A 270 8.89 27.99 -8.74
CA ASP A 270 10.24 27.52 -9.08
C ASP A 270 10.39 25.99 -9.06
N ARG A 271 9.34 25.24 -8.69
CA ARG A 271 9.39 23.78 -8.47
C ARG A 271 10.04 23.01 -9.61
N GLU A 272 9.65 23.30 -10.85
CA GLU A 272 10.14 22.58 -12.03
C GLU A 272 11.45 23.16 -12.59
N THR A 273 12.01 24.23 -12.00
CA THR A 273 13.17 24.92 -12.58
C THR A 273 14.41 24.02 -12.61
N LYS A 274 14.76 23.43 -11.46
CA LYS A 274 15.95 22.59 -11.33
C LYS A 274 15.78 21.21 -11.98
N PRO A 275 14.65 20.50 -11.82
CA PRO A 275 14.37 19.28 -12.56
C PRO A 275 14.46 19.48 -14.08
N ASN A 276 13.84 20.53 -14.63
CA ASN A 276 13.90 20.83 -16.07
C ASN A 276 15.33 21.14 -16.54
N GLN A 277 16.14 21.81 -15.73
CA GLN A 277 17.55 22.06 -16.07
C GLN A 277 18.35 20.75 -16.18
N VAL A 278 18.11 19.79 -15.27
CA VAL A 278 18.75 18.48 -15.30
C VAL A 278 18.28 17.68 -16.52
N GLU A 279 16.98 17.68 -16.79
CA GLU A 279 16.39 17.02 -17.95
C GLU A 279 16.99 17.52 -19.27
N ARG A 280 17.03 18.85 -19.45
CA ARG A 280 17.59 19.48 -20.66
C ARG A 280 19.05 19.10 -20.89
N LYS A 281 19.88 19.05 -19.84
CA LYS A 281 21.27 18.59 -19.97
C LYS A 281 21.36 17.15 -20.45
N VAL A 282 20.51 16.26 -19.92
CA VAL A 282 20.46 14.86 -20.36
C VAL A 282 19.99 14.75 -21.81
N ILE A 283 19.01 15.57 -22.22
CA ILE A 283 18.54 15.63 -23.60
C ILE A 283 19.67 16.10 -24.53
N GLU A 284 20.39 17.17 -24.18
CA GLU A 284 21.51 17.68 -24.97
C GLU A 284 22.64 16.65 -25.10
N GLU A 285 23.03 16.01 -23.99
CA GLU A 285 24.03 14.95 -23.99
C GLU A 285 23.57 13.76 -24.85
N SER A 286 22.28 13.38 -24.77
CA SER A 286 21.71 12.30 -25.59
C SER A 286 21.70 12.63 -27.07
N LYS A 287 21.36 13.87 -27.46
CA LYS A 287 21.39 14.31 -28.86
C LYS A 287 22.80 14.27 -29.43
N ARG A 288 23.83 14.58 -28.63
CA ARG A 288 25.24 14.46 -29.05
C ARG A 288 25.67 13.02 -29.30
N LEU A 289 25.05 12.03 -28.64
CA LEU A 289 25.31 10.61 -28.90
C LEU A 289 24.71 10.12 -30.22
N ASN A 290 23.77 10.89 -30.80
CA ASN A 290 23.12 10.56 -32.08
C ASN A 290 23.81 11.22 -33.28
N GLN A 291 24.84 12.04 -33.05
CA GLN A 291 25.66 12.70 -34.07
C GLN A 291 26.90 11.85 -34.38
#